data_AF-A0A7S2JE77-F1
#
_entry.id   AF-A0A7S2JE77-F1
#
_cell.length_a   1.000
_cell.length_b   1.000
_cell.length_c   1.000
_cell.angle_alpha   90.00
_cell.angle_beta   90.00
_cell.angle_gamma   90.00
#
_symmetry.space_group_name_H-M   'P 1'
#
loop_
_entity.id
_entity.type
_entity.pdbx_description
1 polymer ?
#
loop_
_entity_poly.entity_id
_entity_poly.type
_entity_poly.pdbx_seq_one_letter_code
_entity_poly.pdbx_strand_id
1 'polypeptide(L)'
;GTRVFVCTIASLHRIAGLQKQFGDDFPGAPHTIVVDEAGATPESYVPQILQTGVENLVLLGDHKQLPPLVLTLDIADMEAKQVNRSLMERALVQMPAMWVHRLT
;
A
#
# COMPACT_ATOMS: atom_id res chain seq x y z
N GLY A 1 18.45 -17.29 0.35
CA GLY A 1 18.67 -15.95 0.93
C GLY A 1 17.53 -15.05 0.50
N THR A 2 17.00 -14.24 1.41
CA THR A 2 15.91 -13.31 1.10
C THR A 2 16.48 -12.02 0.54
N ARG A 3 15.90 -11.50 -0.56
CA ARG A 3 16.22 -10.17 -1.07
C ARG A 3 15.10 -9.22 -0.69
N VAL A 4 15.46 -8.04 -0.20
CA VAL A 4 14.52 -7.04 0.28
C VAL A 4 14.74 -5.75 -0.50
N PHE A 5 13.66 -5.18 -1.01
CA PHE A 5 13.65 -3.84 -1.60
C PHE A 5 12.93 -2.90 -0.66
N VAL A 6 13.51 -1.73 -0.41
CA VAL A 6 12.90 -0.68 0.41
C VAL A 6 12.73 0.55 -0.46
N CYS A 7 11.49 0.98 -0.64
CA CYS A 7 11.14 2.17 -1.40
C CYS A 7 9.79 2.72 -0.96
N THR A 8 9.53 4.00 -1.26
CA THR A 8 8.16 4.53 -1.16
C THR A 8 7.25 3.88 -2.20
N ILE A 9 5.95 3.82 -1.94
CA ILE A 9 4.99 3.20 -2.87
C ILE A 9 5.06 3.87 -4.25
N ALA A 10 5.15 5.20 -4.26
CA ALA A 10 5.31 5.97 -5.49
C ALA A 10 6.54 5.52 -6.32
N SER A 11 7.60 5.02 -5.67
CA SER A 11 8.83 4.56 -6.32
C SER A 11 8.77 3.12 -6.82
N LEU A 12 7.68 2.37 -6.60
CA LEU A 12 7.53 0.98 -7.09
C LEU A 12 7.74 0.84 -8.60
N HIS A 13 7.39 1.86 -9.39
CA HIS A 13 7.63 1.87 -10.83
C HIS A 13 9.12 1.67 -11.20
N ARG A 14 10.05 2.07 -10.30
CA ARG A 14 11.49 1.87 -10.50
C ARG A 14 11.88 0.40 -10.39
N ILE A 15 11.18 -0.40 -9.59
CA ILE A 15 11.43 -1.85 -9.46
C ILE A 15 11.17 -2.53 -10.81
N ALA A 16 10.10 -2.16 -11.51
CA ALA A 16 9.83 -2.65 -12.86
C ALA A 16 10.93 -2.22 -13.86
N GLY A 17 11.49 -1.01 -13.70
CA GLY A 17 12.65 -0.55 -14.48
C GLY A 17 13.91 -1.36 -14.20
N LEU A 18 14.20 -1.65 -12.92
CA LEU A 18 15.33 -2.49 -12.53
C LEU A 18 15.16 -3.92 -13.07
N GLN A 19 13.95 -4.46 -13.07
CA GLN A 19 13.68 -5.77 -13.66
C GLN A 19 14.03 -5.81 -15.16
N LYS A 20 13.70 -4.75 -15.92
CA LYS A 20 14.11 -4.64 -17.33
C LYS A 20 15.63 -4.51 -17.49
N GLN A 21 16.28 -3.78 -16.59
CA GLN A 21 17.73 -3.52 -16.65
C GLN A 21 18.57 -4.77 -16.35
N PHE A 22 18.17 -5.54 -15.33
CA PHE A 22 18.93 -6.68 -14.84
C PHE A 22 18.46 -8.02 -15.43
N GLY A 23 17.31 -8.06 -16.12
CA GLY A 23 16.83 -9.26 -16.80
C GLY A 23 16.76 -10.46 -15.86
N ASP A 24 17.42 -11.55 -16.26
CA ASP A 24 17.47 -12.82 -15.49
C ASP A 24 18.23 -12.70 -14.16
N ASP A 25 19.07 -11.67 -13.98
CA ASP A 25 19.76 -11.41 -12.71
C ASP A 25 18.85 -10.71 -11.68
N PHE A 26 17.72 -10.14 -12.14
CA PHE A 26 16.73 -9.55 -11.25
C PHE A 26 15.96 -10.64 -10.49
N PRO A 27 15.73 -10.51 -9.18
CA PRO A 27 15.13 -11.57 -8.37
C PRO A 27 13.64 -11.86 -8.61
N GLY A 28 13.08 -11.41 -9.73
CA GLY A 28 11.66 -11.56 -10.05
C GLY A 28 10.75 -10.61 -9.27
N ALA A 29 9.44 -10.82 -9.41
CA ALA A 29 8.42 -10.04 -8.73
C ALA A 29 8.44 -10.28 -7.21
N PRO A 30 8.11 -9.27 -6.38
CA PRO A 30 8.02 -9.44 -4.95
C PRO A 30 6.81 -10.31 -4.59
N HIS A 31 7.04 -11.48 -3.99
CA HIS A 31 5.97 -12.31 -3.44
C HIS A 31 5.20 -11.59 -2.32
N THR A 32 5.91 -10.91 -1.42
CA THR A 32 5.34 -10.18 -0.29
C THR A 32 5.66 -8.69 -0.37
N ILE A 33 4.66 -7.84 -0.15
CA ILE A 33 4.85 -6.41 0.08
C ILE A 33 4.30 -6.07 1.47
N VAL A 34 5.13 -5.37 2.25
CA VAL A 34 4.73 -4.78 3.53
C VAL A 34 4.61 -3.27 3.31
N VAL A 35 3.42 -2.73 3.53
CA VAL A 35 3.17 -1.29 3.49
C VAL A 35 3.18 -0.79 4.92
N ASP A 36 4.23 -0.05 5.26
CA ASP A 36 4.29 0.69 6.51
C ASP A 36 3.46 1.98 6.41
N GLU A 37 2.99 2.50 7.54
CA GLU A 37 2.10 3.67 7.62
C GLU A 37 0.84 3.56 6.73
N ALA A 38 0.30 2.34 6.61
CA ALA A 38 -0.85 2.03 5.77
C ALA A 38 -2.13 2.79 6.17
N GLY A 39 -2.24 3.19 7.45
CA GLY A 39 -3.34 4.02 7.95
C GLY A 39 -3.39 5.40 7.32
N ALA A 40 -2.23 5.98 7.00
CA ALA A 40 -2.06 7.30 6.38
C ALA A 40 -1.80 7.23 4.86
N THR A 41 -1.91 6.05 4.25
CA THR A 41 -1.62 5.83 2.83
C THR A 41 -2.91 5.94 1.99
N PRO A 42 -2.97 6.83 0.98
CA PRO A 42 -4.09 6.90 0.06
C PRO A 42 -4.35 5.56 -0.63
N GLU A 43 -5.62 5.14 -0.67
CA GLU A 43 -6.03 3.88 -1.32
C GLU A 43 -5.71 3.87 -2.83
N SER A 44 -5.57 5.04 -3.46
CA SER A 44 -5.20 5.18 -4.87
C SER A 44 -3.83 4.59 -5.23
N TYR A 45 -2.98 4.31 -4.25
CA TYR A 45 -1.71 3.61 -4.47
C TYR A 45 -1.86 2.09 -4.62
N VAL A 46 -2.96 1.49 -4.16
CA VAL A 46 -3.17 0.04 -4.17
C VAL A 46 -3.05 -0.57 -5.57
N PRO A 47 -3.64 0.00 -6.65
CA PRO A 47 -3.45 -0.53 -7.99
C PRO A 47 -1.98 -0.62 -8.42
N GLN A 48 -1.14 0.33 -8.02
CA GLN A 48 0.30 0.31 -8.31
C GLN A 48 1.00 -0.84 -7.59
N ILE A 49 0.59 -1.14 -6.36
CA ILE A 49 1.08 -2.29 -5.59
C ILE A 49 0.65 -3.59 -6.26
N LEU A 50 -0.62 -3.72 -6.63
CA LEU A 50 -1.15 -4.94 -7.26
C LEU A 50 -0.51 -5.22 -8.63
N GLN A 51 -0.13 -4.19 -9.38
CA GLN A 51 0.59 -4.34 -10.64
C GLN A 51 1.97 -5.00 -10.51
N THR A 52 2.54 -5.08 -9.30
CA THR A 52 3.78 -5.82 -9.07
C THR A 52 3.60 -7.34 -9.13
N GLY A 53 2.36 -7.84 -9.13
CA GLY A 53 2.06 -9.26 -9.03
C GLY A 53 2.22 -9.82 -7.61
N VAL A 54 2.17 -8.96 -6.59
CA VAL A 54 2.25 -9.37 -5.18
C VAL A 54 1.19 -10.43 -4.84
N GLU A 55 1.62 -11.47 -4.13
CA GLU A 55 0.75 -12.55 -3.66
C GLU A 55 0.31 -12.33 -2.22
N ASN A 56 1.16 -11.70 -1.40
CA ASN A 56 0.88 -11.39 -0.01
C ASN A 56 1.08 -9.89 0.28
N LEU A 57 -0.01 -9.17 0.51
CA LEU A 57 0.01 -7.76 0.88
C LEU A 57 -0.26 -7.60 2.39
N VAL A 58 0.72 -7.09 3.13
CA VAL A 58 0.60 -6.80 4.56
C VAL A 58 0.49 -5.28 4.75
N LEU A 59 -0.59 -4.84 5.38
CA LEU A 59 -0.81 -3.44 5.74
C LEU A 59 -0.49 -3.24 7.22
N LEU A 60 0.52 -2.43 7.51
CA LEU A 60 0.95 -2.09 8.87
C LEU A 60 0.73 -0.59 9.11
N GLY A 61 0.13 -0.23 10.24
CA GLY A 61 -0.07 1.17 10.62
C GLY A 61 -1.18 1.33 11.65
N ASP A 62 -1.62 2.57 11.86
CA ASP A 62 -2.71 2.91 12.77
C ASP A 62 -3.77 3.79 12.09
N HIS A 63 -4.92 3.20 11.76
CA HIS A 63 -6.09 3.90 11.23
C HIS A 63 -6.68 4.99 12.14
N LYS A 64 -6.28 5.08 13.42
CA LYS A 64 -6.73 6.13 14.34
C LYS A 64 -5.82 7.36 14.37
N GLN A 65 -4.69 7.31 13.67
CA GLN A 65 -3.76 8.43 13.53
C GLN A 65 -4.14 9.32 12.33
N LEU A 66 -3.16 9.92 11.65
CA LEU A 66 -3.39 10.84 10.54
C LEU A 66 -4.04 10.11 9.34
N PRO A 67 -5.10 10.68 8.74
CA PRO A 67 -5.65 10.15 7.50
C PRO A 67 -4.71 10.43 6.32
N PRO A 68 -4.89 9.72 5.19
CA PRO A 68 -4.31 10.07 3.91
C PRO A 68 -4.39 11.56 3.57
N LEU A 69 -3.24 12.16 3.24
CA LEU A 69 -3.19 13.55 2.80
C LEU A 69 -3.75 13.68 1.37
N VAL A 70 -4.86 14.40 1.23
CA VAL A 70 -5.47 14.73 -0.06
C VAL A 70 -5.47 16.25 -0.22
N LEU A 71 -4.76 16.74 -1.24
CA LEU A 71 -4.76 18.16 -1.60
C LEU A 71 -5.94 18.43 -2.52
N THR A 72 -6.95 19.14 -2.02
CA THR A 72 -8.17 19.51 -2.75
C THR A 72 -8.58 20.94 -2.44
N LEU A 73 -9.25 21.60 -3.39
CA LEU A 73 -9.93 22.88 -3.16
C LEU A 73 -11.38 22.69 -2.68
N ASP A 74 -11.93 21.48 -2.84
CA ASP A 74 -13.27 21.10 -2.42
C ASP A 74 -13.18 19.98 -1.38
N ILE A 75 -13.18 20.39 -0.10
CA ILE A 75 -13.10 19.48 1.05
C ILE A 75 -14.40 18.68 1.18
N ALA A 76 -15.55 19.32 0.93
CA ALA A 76 -16.85 18.69 1.08
C ALA A 76 -17.04 17.53 0.09
N ASP A 77 -16.63 17.71 -1.17
CA ASP A 77 -16.65 16.64 -2.17
C ASP A 77 -15.69 15.50 -1.81
N MET A 78 -14.51 15.82 -1.30
CA MET A 78 -13.53 14.82 -0.86
C MET A 78 -14.06 13.96 0.30
N GLU A 79 -14.72 14.59 1.29
CA GLU A 79 -15.32 13.87 2.42
C GLU A 79 -16.51 13.02 1.96
N ALA A 80 -17.40 13.56 1.12
CA ALA A 80 -18.56 12.85 0.60
C ALA A 80 -18.17 11.60 -0.21
N LYS A 81 -17.05 11.65 -0.93
CA LYS A 81 -16.50 10.52 -1.70
C LYS A 81 -15.52 9.65 -0.91
N GLN A 82 -15.19 10.03 0.32
CA GLN A 82 -14.22 9.35 1.19
C GLN A 82 -12.85 9.15 0.54
N VAL A 83 -12.36 10.13 -0.23
CA VAL A 83 -11.06 10.02 -0.94
C VAL A 83 -9.87 9.98 0.03
N ASN A 84 -10.05 10.53 1.24
CA ASN A 84 -9.09 10.50 2.33
C ASN A 84 -9.14 9.22 3.17
N ARG A 85 -9.81 8.15 2.71
CA ARG A 85 -9.84 6.86 3.39
C ARG A 85 -8.70 5.97 2.91
N SER A 86 -8.03 5.27 3.83
CA SER A 86 -7.00 4.29 3.48
C SER A 86 -7.59 2.90 3.22
N LEU A 87 -6.86 2.06 2.48
CA LEU A 87 -7.25 0.65 2.30
C LEU A 87 -7.30 -0.07 3.65
N MET A 88 -6.42 0.26 4.59
CA MET A 88 -6.39 -0.31 5.93
C MET A 88 -7.73 -0.06 6.64
N GLU A 89 -8.21 1.19 6.64
CA GLU A 89 -9.49 1.55 7.23
C GLU A 89 -10.66 0.84 6.53
N ARG A 90 -10.58 0.63 5.21
CA ARG A 90 -11.57 -0.17 4.47
C ARG A 90 -11.55 -1.64 4.86
N ALA A 91 -10.37 -2.23 4.95
CA ALA A 91 -10.18 -3.62 5.34
C ALA A 91 -10.69 -3.90 6.76
N LEU A 92 -10.48 -2.99 7.72
CA LEU A 92 -10.96 -3.15 9.09
C LEU A 92 -12.49 -3.24 9.22
N VAL A 93 -13.24 -2.64 8.29
CA VAL A 93 -14.71 -2.69 8.27
C VAL A 93 -15.22 -3.94 7.56
N GLN A 94 -14.50 -4.42 6.54
CA GLN A 94 -14.98 -5.45 5.63
C GLN A 94 -14.40 -6.85 5.91
N MET A 95 -13.24 -6.93 6.55
CA MET A 95 -12.54 -8.21 6.75
C MET A 95 -12.95 -8.90 8.04
N PRO A 96 -13.04 -10.24 8.04
CA PRO A 96 -13.17 -11.01 9.26
C PRO A 96 -11.99 -10.73 10.20
N ALA A 97 -12.24 -10.73 11.51
CA ALA A 97 -11.22 -10.44 12.53
C ALA A 97 -9.96 -11.34 12.43
N MET A 98 -10.07 -12.53 11.84
CA MET A 98 -8.92 -13.43 11.62
C MET A 98 -7.83 -12.88 10.70
N TRP A 99 -8.15 -11.89 9.85
CA TRP A 99 -7.21 -11.23 8.95
C TRP A 99 -6.67 -9.92 9.53
N VAL A 100 -7.13 -9.53 10.73
CA VAL A 100 -6.77 -8.28 11.40
C VAL A 100 -6.07 -8.61 12.71
N HIS A 101 -4.76 -8.36 12.73
CA HIS A 101 -3.97 -8.51 13.95
C HIS A 101 -3.82 -7.14 14.62
N ARG A 102 -4.30 -7.01 15.86
CA ARG A 102 -4.09 -5.82 16.69
C ARG A 102 -2.86 -6.07 17.56
N LEU A 103 -1.84 -5.23 17.40
CA LEU A 103 -0.69 -5.20 18.28
C LEU A 103 -1.09 -4.37 19.51
N THR A 104 -1.19 -5.01 20.67
CA THR A 104 -1.50 -4.38 21.97
C THR A 104 -0.24 -4.17 22.79
#